data_AF-A0A124JTM6-F1
#
_entry.id   AF-A0A124JTM6-F1
#
_cell.length_a   1.000
_cell.length_b   1.000
_cell.length_c   1.000
_cell.angle_alpha   90.00
_cell.angle_beta   90.00
_cell.angle_gamma   90.00
#
_symmetry.space_group_name_H-M   'P 1'
#
loop_
_entity.id
_entity.type
_entity.pdbx_description
1 polymer ?
#
loop_
_entity_poly.entity_id
_entity_poly.type
_entity_poly.pdbx_seq_one_letter_code
_entity_poly.pdbx_strand_id
1 'polypeptide(L)'
;MALSNAERQRRYRQKLKVRASPEGVADQVRAAVERAIHALWAFHQRPGPGGTDWAEIDGCQTLAQYRSELERSPGNLVQAVRAFLPDFAGLTPEEARAIAVVIDLSDALRIAPPRHHAARISSAAHPAADWAPAADRI
;
A
#
# COMPACT_ATOMS: atom_id res chain seq x y z
N MET A 1 13.82 30.75 18.74
CA MET A 1 15.16 30.16 18.86
C MET A 1 15.20 28.83 18.14
N ALA A 2 16.16 28.61 17.25
CA ALA A 2 16.35 27.33 16.57
C ALA A 2 16.93 26.29 17.55
N LEU A 3 16.51 25.04 17.45
CA LEU A 3 16.99 23.95 18.30
C LEU A 3 18.49 23.70 18.06
N SER A 4 19.25 23.53 19.14
CA SER A 4 20.63 23.07 19.06
C SER A 4 20.72 21.66 18.44
N ASN A 5 21.89 21.30 17.93
CA ASN A 5 22.11 19.96 17.36
C ASN A 5 21.87 18.86 18.42
N ALA A 6 22.34 19.08 19.66
CA ALA A 6 22.14 18.15 20.77
C ALA A 6 20.65 17.93 21.10
N GLU A 7 19.84 19.00 21.11
CA GLU A 7 18.39 18.90 21.32
C GLU A 7 17.68 18.19 20.17
N ARG A 8 18.11 18.43 18.92
CA ARG A 8 17.59 17.72 17.75
C ARG A 8 17.87 16.21 17.85
N GLN A 9 19.09 15.83 18.18
CA GLN A 9 19.47 14.42 18.38
C GLN A 9 18.73 13.76 19.56
N ARG A 10 18.55 14.48 20.67
CA ARG A 10 17.76 14.00 21.82
C ARG A 10 16.30 13.75 21.42
N ARG A 11 15.65 14.72 20.76
CA ARG A 11 14.27 14.60 20.28
C ARG A 11 14.12 13.47 19.26
N TYR A 12 15.08 13.33 18.35
CA TYR A 12 15.09 12.24 17.36
C TYR A 12 15.13 10.86 18.04
N ARG A 13 16.07 10.64 18.98
CA ARG A 13 16.16 9.39 19.74
C ARG A 13 14.89 9.12 20.55
N GLN A 14 14.29 10.15 21.14
CA GLN A 14 13.03 10.01 21.87
C GLN A 14 11.89 9.58 20.93
N LYS A 15 11.77 10.17 19.73
CA LYS A 15 10.79 9.75 18.72
C LYS A 15 10.98 8.30 18.28
N LEU A 16 12.24 7.86 18.10
CA LEU A 16 12.53 6.47 17.76
C LEU A 16 12.08 5.52 18.87
N LYS A 17 12.34 5.85 20.14
CA LYS A 17 11.89 5.05 21.28
C LYS A 17 10.38 4.94 21.36
N VAL A 18 9.66 6.03 21.13
CA VAL A 18 8.18 6.02 21.10
C VAL A 18 7.67 5.14 19.97
N ARG A 19 8.24 5.24 18.77
CA ARG A 19 7.82 4.40 17.63
C ARG A 19 8.11 2.91 17.85
N ALA A 20 9.20 2.59 18.55
CA ALA A 20 9.56 1.22 18.86
C ALA A 20 8.83 0.65 20.10
N SER A 21 8.04 1.46 20.82
CA SER A 21 7.23 0.95 21.94
C SER A 21 6.07 0.09 21.43
N PRO A 22 5.50 -0.79 22.27
CA PRO A 22 4.33 -1.59 21.90
C PRO A 22 3.16 -0.74 21.38
N GLU A 23 2.89 0.40 22.02
CA GLU A 23 1.85 1.34 21.60
C GLU A 23 2.20 1.97 20.25
N GLY A 24 3.45 2.37 20.05
CA GLY A 24 3.94 2.90 18.78
C GLY A 24 3.85 1.90 17.64
N VAL A 25 4.06 0.60 17.91
CA VAL A 25 3.86 -0.47 16.93
C VAL A 25 2.37 -0.63 16.62
N ALA A 26 1.49 -0.64 17.62
CA ALA A 26 0.04 -0.70 17.42
C ALA A 26 -0.48 0.48 16.57
N ASP A 27 0.02 1.69 16.81
CA ASP A 27 -0.32 2.87 16.01
C ASP A 27 0.15 2.75 14.56
N GLN A 28 1.35 2.19 14.34
CA GLN A 28 1.85 1.94 12.98
C GLN A 28 1.00 0.91 12.23
N VAL A 29 0.54 -0.15 12.91
CA VAL A 29 -0.36 -1.14 12.34
C VAL A 29 -1.71 -0.50 11.99
N ARG A 30 -2.31 0.28 12.90
CA ARG A 30 -3.54 1.03 12.63
C ARG A 30 -3.38 1.91 11.39
N ALA A 31 -2.31 2.71 11.33
CA ALA A 31 -2.04 3.57 10.19
C ALA A 31 -1.80 2.80 8.87
N ALA A 32 -1.24 1.59 8.93
CA ALA A 32 -1.07 0.73 7.76
C ALA A 32 -2.42 0.18 7.25
N VAL A 33 -3.26 -0.29 8.16
CA VAL A 33 -4.63 -0.74 7.84
C VAL A 33 -5.43 0.37 7.20
N GLU A 34 -5.41 1.57 7.78
CA GLU A 34 -6.07 2.75 7.22
C GLU A 34 -5.65 3.05 5.78
N ARG A 35 -4.33 3.06 5.51
CA ARG A 35 -3.81 3.26 4.15
C ARG A 35 -4.28 2.18 3.18
N ALA A 36 -4.32 0.91 3.62
CA ALA A 36 -4.79 -0.19 2.78
C ALA A 36 -6.28 -0.07 2.46
N ILE A 37 -7.13 0.31 3.44
CA ILE A 37 -8.55 0.54 3.21
C ILE A 37 -8.76 1.66 2.18
N HIS A 38 -8.00 2.76 2.30
CA HIS A 38 -8.05 3.84 1.32
C HIS A 38 -7.58 3.40 -0.07
N ALA A 39 -6.54 2.57 -0.16
CA ALA A 39 -6.06 2.02 -1.42
C ALA A 39 -7.10 1.11 -2.09
N LEU A 40 -7.74 0.22 -1.31
CA LEU A 40 -8.83 -0.64 -1.77
C LEU A 40 -10.02 0.19 -2.27
N TRP A 41 -10.40 1.23 -1.53
CA TRP A 41 -11.48 2.14 -1.93
C TRP A 41 -11.15 2.95 -3.19
N ALA A 42 -9.89 3.39 -3.33
CA ALA A 42 -9.45 4.09 -4.54
C ALA A 42 -9.49 3.18 -5.78
N PHE A 43 -9.13 1.90 -5.62
CA PHE A 43 -9.29 0.90 -6.68
C PHE A 43 -10.76 0.60 -6.98
N HIS A 44 -11.59 0.45 -5.94
CA HIS A 44 -13.03 0.18 -6.05
C HIS A 44 -13.81 1.27 -6.79
N GLN A 45 -13.37 2.53 -6.69
CA GLN A 45 -13.98 3.62 -7.46
C GLN A 45 -13.58 3.65 -8.94
N ARG A 46 -12.69 2.75 -9.39
CA ARG A 46 -12.36 2.64 -10.82
C ARG A 46 -13.38 1.73 -11.51
N PRO A 47 -13.65 1.94 -12.81
CA PRO A 47 -14.50 1.03 -13.57
C PRO A 47 -13.95 -0.41 -13.50
N GLY A 48 -14.82 -1.37 -13.21
CA GLY A 48 -14.48 -2.77 -13.24
C GLY A 48 -14.23 -3.29 -14.66
N PRO A 49 -13.73 -4.53 -14.80
CA PRO A 49 -13.62 -5.19 -16.08
C PRO A 49 -14.98 -5.21 -16.80
N GLY A 50 -15.04 -4.71 -18.03
CA GLY A 50 -16.30 -4.59 -18.77
C GLY A 50 -17.11 -3.32 -18.49
N GLY A 51 -16.59 -2.41 -17.66
CA GLY A 51 -17.21 -1.10 -17.39
C GLY A 51 -18.27 -1.09 -16.28
N THR A 52 -18.48 -2.22 -15.60
CA THR A 52 -19.39 -2.29 -14.43
C THR A 52 -18.73 -1.66 -13.22
N ASP A 53 -19.47 -0.80 -12.53
CA ASP A 53 -18.99 -0.18 -11.28
C ASP A 53 -19.02 -1.19 -10.13
N TRP A 54 -17.95 -1.25 -9.34
CA TRP A 54 -17.88 -2.17 -8.21
C TRP A 54 -18.99 -1.94 -7.17
N ALA A 55 -19.44 -0.69 -7.04
CA ALA A 55 -20.55 -0.31 -6.18
C ALA A 55 -21.88 -0.99 -6.57
N GLU A 56 -22.08 -1.32 -7.85
CA GLU A 56 -23.26 -2.08 -8.30
C GLU A 56 -23.19 -3.56 -7.90
N ILE A 57 -21.97 -4.08 -7.70
CA ILE A 57 -21.72 -5.48 -7.35
C ILE A 57 -21.81 -5.70 -5.84
N ASP A 58 -21.13 -4.86 -5.06
CA ASP A 58 -21.02 -5.05 -3.60
C ASP A 58 -21.93 -4.14 -2.77
N GLY A 59 -22.63 -3.19 -3.42
CA GLY A 59 -23.56 -2.27 -2.77
C GLY A 59 -22.90 -1.16 -1.94
N CYS A 60 -21.57 -1.03 -1.96
CA CYS A 60 -20.86 0.01 -1.23
C CYS A 60 -20.74 1.30 -2.03
N GLN A 61 -21.37 2.37 -1.56
CA GLN A 61 -21.34 3.68 -2.22
C GLN A 61 -20.42 4.69 -1.52
N THR A 62 -19.97 4.39 -0.29
CA THR A 62 -19.12 5.27 0.50
C THR A 62 -17.96 4.51 1.13
N LEU A 63 -16.86 5.21 1.38
CA LEU A 63 -15.73 4.68 2.14
C LEU A 63 -16.15 4.15 3.52
N ALA A 64 -17.11 4.80 4.17
CA ALA A 64 -17.60 4.38 5.47
C ALA A 64 -18.33 3.02 5.39
N GLN A 65 -19.21 2.84 4.40
CA GLN A 65 -19.87 1.56 4.15
C GLN A 65 -18.86 0.47 3.81
N TYR A 66 -17.93 0.76 2.89
CA TYR A 66 -16.89 -0.18 2.48
C TYR A 66 -16.01 -0.60 3.68
N ARG A 67 -15.64 0.35 4.54
CA ARG A 67 -14.95 0.05 5.81
C ARG A 67 -15.79 -0.88 6.69
N SER A 68 -17.07 -0.57 6.90
CA SER A 68 -17.96 -1.41 7.71
C SER A 68 -18.08 -2.84 7.16
N GLU A 69 -18.08 -3.02 5.83
CA GLU A 69 -18.03 -4.35 5.21
C GLU A 69 -16.73 -5.09 5.55
N LEU A 70 -15.58 -4.41 5.47
CA LEU A 70 -14.27 -4.98 5.80
C LEU A 70 -14.12 -5.29 7.29
N GLU A 71 -14.76 -4.52 8.17
CA GLU A 71 -14.70 -4.70 9.62
C GLU A 71 -15.66 -5.79 10.13
N ARG A 72 -16.67 -6.18 9.33
CA ARG A 72 -17.69 -7.17 9.74
C ARG A 72 -17.08 -8.51 10.18
N SER A 73 -15.96 -8.90 9.57
CA SER A 73 -15.23 -10.10 9.96
C SER A 73 -13.72 -9.84 9.94
N PRO A 74 -12.96 -10.32 10.95
CA PRO A 74 -11.50 -10.15 10.99
C PRO A 74 -10.76 -10.64 9.74
N GLY A 75 -11.36 -11.56 8.99
CA GLY A 75 -10.79 -12.10 7.75
C GLY A 75 -11.01 -11.24 6.50
N ASN A 76 -11.99 -10.34 6.49
CA ASN A 76 -12.44 -9.68 5.26
C ASN A 76 -11.36 -8.77 4.68
N LEU A 77 -10.71 -7.94 5.51
CA LEU A 77 -9.59 -7.13 5.05
C LEU A 77 -8.48 -7.98 4.45
N VAL A 78 -8.09 -9.07 5.12
CA VAL A 78 -7.01 -9.96 4.67
C VAL A 78 -7.38 -10.66 3.36
N GLN A 79 -8.64 -11.05 3.17
CA GLN A 79 -9.13 -11.62 1.92
C GLN A 79 -9.10 -10.58 0.80
N ALA A 80 -9.61 -9.37 1.05
CA ALA A 80 -9.64 -8.28 0.08
C ALA A 80 -8.23 -7.91 -0.42
N VAL A 81 -7.25 -7.74 0.48
CA VAL A 81 -5.88 -7.42 0.07
C VAL A 81 -5.20 -8.56 -0.69
N ARG A 82 -5.52 -9.82 -0.38
CA ARG A 82 -4.91 -10.99 -1.05
C ARG A 82 -5.49 -11.27 -2.43
N ALA A 83 -6.66 -10.72 -2.77
CA ALA A 83 -7.22 -10.84 -4.12
C ALA A 83 -6.31 -10.22 -5.20
N PHE A 84 -5.39 -9.34 -4.79
CA PHE A 84 -4.41 -8.71 -5.66
C PHE A 84 -3.11 -9.52 -5.83
N LEU A 85 -2.95 -10.67 -5.17
CA LEU A 85 -1.79 -11.53 -5.39
C LEU A 85 -1.94 -12.34 -6.70
N PRO A 86 -0.83 -12.63 -7.40
CA PRO A 86 0.56 -12.40 -7.00
C PRO A 86 1.18 -11.06 -7.46
N ASP A 87 0.52 -10.30 -8.33
CA ASP A 87 1.15 -9.24 -9.13
C ASP A 87 0.62 -7.82 -8.88
N PHE A 88 -0.39 -7.66 -8.03
CA PHE A 88 -1.03 -6.39 -7.71
C PHE A 88 -1.62 -5.67 -8.94
N ALA A 89 -2.11 -6.44 -9.90
CA ALA A 89 -2.67 -5.91 -11.15
C ALA A 89 -3.75 -4.84 -10.90
N GLY A 90 -3.66 -3.74 -11.66
CA GLY A 90 -4.62 -2.63 -11.61
C GLY A 90 -4.41 -1.63 -10.46
N LEU A 91 -3.46 -1.88 -9.56
CA LEU A 91 -3.08 -0.95 -8.50
C LEU A 91 -1.95 -0.01 -8.95
N THR A 92 -1.93 1.20 -8.39
CA THR A 92 -0.76 2.06 -8.48
C THR A 92 0.36 1.51 -7.58
N PRO A 93 1.63 1.91 -7.79
CA PRO A 93 2.72 1.48 -6.91
C PRO A 93 2.51 1.84 -5.43
N GLU A 94 1.82 2.93 -5.14
CA GLU A 94 1.52 3.37 -3.76
C GLU A 94 0.45 2.50 -3.10
N GLU A 95 -0.60 2.17 -3.86
CA GLU A 95 -1.67 1.27 -3.42
C GLU A 95 -1.14 -0.14 -3.17
N ALA A 96 -0.35 -0.67 -4.12
CA ALA A 96 0.29 -1.97 -3.99
C ALA A 96 1.16 -2.04 -2.72
N ARG A 97 1.93 -0.98 -2.43
CA ARG A 97 2.71 -0.89 -1.17
C ARG A 97 1.83 -0.88 0.07
N ALA A 98 0.73 -0.11 0.07
CA ALA A 98 -0.17 -0.05 1.21
C ALA A 98 -0.80 -1.41 1.52
N ILE A 99 -1.24 -2.12 0.47
CA ILE A 99 -1.84 -3.46 0.56
C ILE A 99 -0.81 -4.52 0.97
N ALA A 100 0.38 -4.51 0.36
CA ALA A 100 1.46 -5.46 0.68
C ALA A 100 1.85 -5.43 2.16
N VAL A 101 1.94 -4.24 2.78
CA VAL A 101 2.26 -4.11 4.22
C VAL A 101 1.24 -4.86 5.09
N VAL A 102 -0.06 -4.81 4.76
CA VAL A 102 -1.08 -5.54 5.52
C VAL A 102 -0.98 -7.05 5.31
N ILE A 103 -0.63 -7.50 4.11
CA ILE A 103 -0.35 -8.92 3.84
C ILE A 103 0.85 -9.39 4.68
N ASP A 104 1.94 -8.64 4.68
CA ASP A 104 3.16 -8.96 5.43
C ASP A 104 2.91 -8.97 6.95
N LEU A 105 2.16 -8.00 7.48
CA LEU A 105 1.73 -7.99 8.88
C LEU A 105 0.89 -9.22 9.21
N SER A 106 -0.06 -9.58 8.34
CA SER A 106 -0.89 -10.78 8.51
C SER A 106 -0.07 -12.06 8.47
N ASP A 107 0.89 -12.17 7.54
CA ASP A 107 1.78 -13.33 7.43
C ASP A 107 2.74 -13.43 8.62
N ALA A 108 3.29 -12.32 9.11
CA ALA A 108 4.18 -12.30 10.28
C ALA A 108 3.47 -12.71 11.58
N LEU A 109 2.16 -12.46 11.69
CA LEU A 109 1.35 -12.89 12.83
C LEU A 109 0.94 -14.37 12.74
N ARG A 110 1.05 -15.00 11.57
CA ARG A 110 0.88 -16.45 11.46
C ARG A 110 2.14 -17.12 12.01
N ILE A 111 1.97 -18.25 12.71
CA ILE A 111 3.07 -19.11 13.16
C ILE A 111 3.74 -19.85 11.97
N ALA A 112 3.58 -19.34 10.74
CA ALA A 112 4.09 -19.90 9.50
C ALA A 112 5.21 -19.01 8.92
N PRO A 113 6.19 -19.57 8.20
CA PRO A 113 7.28 -18.79 7.62
C PRO A 113 6.76 -17.77 6.59
N PRO A 114 7.35 -16.55 6.52
CA PRO A 114 6.93 -15.50 5.60
C PRO A 114 7.09 -15.94 4.13
N ARG A 115 6.15 -15.52 3.27
CA ARG A 115 6.18 -15.76 1.82
C ARG A 115 6.75 -14.53 1.11
N HIS A 116 7.59 -14.73 0.10
CA HIS A 116 8.12 -13.63 -0.71
C HIS A 116 7.10 -13.24 -1.79
N HIS A 117 6.52 -12.04 -1.67
CA HIS A 117 5.61 -11.46 -2.67
C HIS A 117 6.37 -10.55 -3.64
N ALA A 118 6.05 -10.58 -4.93
CA ALA A 118 6.75 -9.83 -5.97
C ALA A 118 6.21 -8.39 -6.09
N ALA A 119 6.37 -7.55 -5.07
CA ALA A 119 6.13 -6.11 -5.20
C ALA A 119 7.33 -5.42 -5.87
N ARG A 120 7.78 -5.89 -7.06
CA ARG A 120 8.76 -5.14 -7.84
C ARG A 120 8.04 -3.95 -8.43
N ILE A 121 8.21 -2.79 -7.81
CA ILE A 121 7.91 -1.50 -8.42
C ILE A 121 8.84 -1.41 -9.64
N SER A 122 8.33 -1.80 -10.81
CA SER A 122 9.00 -1.50 -12.06
C SER A 122 9.00 0.02 -12.18
N SER A 123 10.06 0.65 -11.70
CA SER A 123 10.45 1.96 -12.20
C SER A 123 10.79 1.71 -13.66
N ALA A 124 9.82 1.92 -14.55
CA ALA A 124 10.10 2.06 -15.95
C ALA A 124 11.08 3.22 -16.05
N ALA A 125 12.37 2.88 -16.23
CA ALA A 125 13.34 3.82 -16.70
C ALA A 125 12.78 4.41 -17.99
N HIS A 126 12.63 5.73 -17.99
CA HIS A 126 12.37 6.52 -19.18
C HIS A 126 13.37 6.07 -20.26
N PRO A 127 12.95 5.57 -21.44
CA PRO A 127 13.90 5.45 -22.53
C PRO A 127 14.24 6.87 -22.96
N ALA A 128 15.42 7.36 -22.56
CA ALA A 128 16.04 8.48 -23.22
C ALA A 128 16.18 8.06 -24.69
N ALA A 129 15.39 8.70 -25.55
CA ALA A 129 15.45 8.54 -26.98
C ALA A 129 16.81 9.06 -27.46
N ASP A 130 17.78 8.17 -27.61
CA ASP A 130 18.95 8.42 -28.46
C ASP A 130 18.53 8.31 -29.92
N TRP A 131 18.02 9.41 -30.43
CA TRP A 131 17.92 9.68 -31.86
C TRP A 131 19.35 9.84 -32.40
N ALA A 132 19.80 8.88 -33.22
CA ALA A 132 20.94 9.03 -34.10
C ALA A 132 20.42 9.23 -35.54
N PRO A 133 20.72 10.34 -36.22
CA PRO A 133 20.51 10.40 -37.66
C PRO A 133 21.63 9.63 -38.36
N ALA A 134 21.22 8.66 -39.17
CA ALA A 134 22.08 7.87 -40.03
C ALA A 134 22.90 8.76 -40.97
N ALA A 135 24.19 8.45 -41.06
CA ALA A 135 25.02 8.80 -42.20
C ALA A 135 24.46 8.10 -43.44
N ASP A 136 24.09 8.88 -44.46
CA ASP A 136 24.59 8.79 -45.84
C ASP A 136 23.64 9.48 -46.80
N ARG A 137 24.17 10.41 -47.60
CA ARG A 137 24.09 10.41 -49.07
C ARG A 137 24.83 11.61 -49.69
N ILE A 138 25.88 11.24 -50.43
CA ILE A 138 26.59 11.92 -51.53
C ILE A 138 27.62 12.98 -51.12
#